data_AF-A0A1H3FHH4-F1
#
_entry.id   AF-A0A1H3FHH4-F1
#
_cell.length_a   1.000
_cell.length_b   1.000
_cell.length_c   1.000
_cell.angle_alpha   90.00
_cell.angle_beta   90.00
_cell.angle_gamma   90.00
#
_symmetry.space_group_name_H-M   'P 1'
#
loop_
_entity.id
_entity.type
_entity.pdbx_description
1 polymer ?
#
loop_
_entity_poly.entity_id
_entity_poly.type
_entity_poly.pdbx_seq_one_letter_code
_entity_poly.pdbx_strand_id
1 'polypeptide(L)'
;MSGSGRRTATRTLAVVLGAANLALVVAPGEVVTAVASGPVRPPSWVVRLLGARVVLQQLVVFTAPTRRLVLLGVVVDGLHAASMVAAALHWPRQRRVATVSAVSATASAVLGLATAPAASRT
;
A
#
# COMPACT_ATOMS: atom_id res chain seq x y z
N MET A 1 9.77 -21.15 -6.74
CA MET A 1 9.25 -21.13 -5.36
C MET A 1 8.04 -22.04 -5.24
N SER A 2 8.08 -22.99 -4.29
CA SER A 2 6.94 -23.84 -3.93
C SER A 2 5.76 -23.02 -3.40
N GLY A 3 4.55 -23.61 -3.39
CA GLY A 3 3.34 -22.92 -2.92
C GLY A 3 3.41 -22.45 -1.46
N SER A 4 4.16 -23.15 -0.60
CA SER A 4 4.44 -22.74 0.78
C SER A 4 5.37 -21.52 0.84
N GLY A 5 6.44 -21.50 0.04
CA GLY A 5 7.38 -20.38 -0.02
C GLY A 5 6.72 -19.05 -0.44
N ARG A 6 5.77 -19.09 -1.39
CA ARG A 6 5.01 -17.88 -1.79
C ARG A 6 4.09 -17.35 -0.69
N ARG A 7 3.46 -18.25 0.08
CA ARG A 7 2.61 -17.84 1.22
C ARG A 7 3.42 -17.17 2.33
N THR A 8 4.59 -17.71 2.66
CA THR A 8 5.49 -17.06 3.63
C THR A 8 5.94 -15.70 3.14
N ALA A 9 6.37 -15.57 1.88
CA ALA A 9 6.73 -14.29 1.29
C ALA A 9 5.58 -13.27 1.32
N THR A 10 4.36 -13.70 0.98
CA THR A 10 3.14 -12.88 1.07
C THR A 10 2.90 -12.38 2.51
N ARG A 11 3.03 -13.26 3.50
CA ARG A 11 2.84 -12.89 4.91
C ARG A 11 3.91 -11.93 5.42
N THR A 12 5.18 -12.18 5.09
CA THR A 12 6.28 -11.27 5.44
C THR A 12 6.06 -9.89 4.83
N LEU A 13 5.69 -9.84 3.54
CA LEU A 13 5.34 -8.60 2.87
C LEU A 13 4.17 -7.89 3.56
N ALA A 14 3.12 -8.64 3.94
CA ALA A 14 1.97 -8.09 4.64
C ALA A 14 2.36 -7.47 6.00
N VAL A 15 3.25 -8.11 6.76
CA VAL A 15 3.77 -7.55 8.01
C VAL A 15 4.55 -6.26 7.77
N VAL A 16 5.47 -6.26 6.80
CA VAL A 16 6.30 -5.08 6.49
C VAL A 16 5.44 -3.90 6.04
N LEU A 17 4.54 -4.13 5.06
CA LEU A 17 3.66 -3.09 4.55
C LEU A 17 2.65 -2.64 5.62
N GLY A 18 2.11 -3.56 6.41
CA GLY A 18 1.20 -3.26 7.50
C GLY A 18 1.85 -2.39 8.57
N ALA A 19 3.05 -2.74 9.02
CA ALA A 19 3.81 -1.96 10.00
C ALA A 19 4.16 -0.55 9.49
N ALA A 20 4.63 -0.45 8.24
CA ALA A 20 4.93 0.85 7.62
C ALA A 20 3.70 1.76 7.56
N ASN A 21 2.53 1.21 7.26
CA ASN A 21 1.29 1.99 7.17
C ASN A 21 0.65 2.24 8.54
N LEU A 22 0.92 1.43 9.55
CA LEU A 22 0.53 1.71 10.92
C LEU A 22 1.18 3.00 11.43
N ALA A 23 2.43 3.28 11.02
CA ALA A 23 3.08 4.55 11.34
C ALA A 23 2.31 5.77 10.79
N LEU A 24 1.68 5.66 9.61
CA LEU A 24 0.81 6.71 9.05
C LEU A 24 -0.48 6.90 9.85
N VAL A 25 -0.99 5.84 10.50
CA VAL A 25 -2.17 5.92 11.37
C VAL A 25 -1.83 6.60 12.70
N VAL A 26 -0.72 6.20 13.32
CA VAL A 26 -0.32 6.66 14.66
C VAL A 26 0.26 8.07 14.58
N ALA A 27 1.22 8.30 13.67
CA ALA A 27 2.02 9.52 13.59
C ALA A 27 2.02 10.13 12.16
N PRO A 28 0.85 10.50 11.60
CA PRO A 28 0.74 10.98 10.21
C PRO A 28 1.62 12.21 9.93
N GLY A 29 1.73 13.14 10.88
CA GLY A 29 2.47 14.38 10.69
C GLY A 29 3.98 14.18 10.60
N GLU A 30 4.54 13.32 11.44
CA GLU A 30 5.97 12.99 11.45
C GLU A 30 6.36 12.25 10.19
N VAL A 31 5.58 11.23 9.82
CA VAL A 31 5.84 10.44 8.61
C VAL A 31 5.78 11.32 7.37
N VAL A 32 4.71 12.12 7.19
CA VAL A 32 4.61 13.03 6.03
C VAL A 32 5.77 14.02 5.98
N THR A 33 6.22 14.52 7.13
CA THR A 33 7.40 15.41 7.18
C THR A 33 8.66 14.69 6.72
N ALA A 34 8.86 13.44 7.14
CA ALA A 34 10.03 12.64 6.79
C ALA A 34 10.07 12.25 5.30
N VAL A 35 8.95 11.77 4.73
CA VAL A 35 8.94 11.23 3.36
C VAL A 35 8.53 12.24 2.28
N ALA A 36 7.72 13.25 2.61
CA ALA A 36 7.12 14.14 1.63
C ALA A 36 6.88 15.56 2.16
N SER A 37 7.87 16.13 2.88
CA SER A 37 7.91 17.56 3.21
C SER A 37 7.62 18.45 1.99
N GLY A 38 6.71 19.39 2.16
CA GLY A 38 6.25 20.28 1.10
C GLY A 38 5.44 21.45 1.68
N PRO A 39 5.16 22.47 0.85
CA PRO A 39 4.52 23.71 1.29
C PRO A 39 3.06 23.51 1.74
N VAL A 40 2.41 22.44 1.27
CA VAL A 40 1.03 22.10 1.62
C VAL A 40 1.01 20.70 2.23
N ARG A 41 0.49 20.59 3.46
CA ARG A 41 0.32 19.31 4.14
C ARG A 41 -1.09 18.75 3.87
N PRO A 42 -1.22 17.46 3.55
CA PRO A 42 -2.53 16.82 3.48
C PRO A 42 -3.18 16.82 4.87
N PRO A 43 -4.52 16.85 4.95
CA PRO A 43 -5.22 16.68 6.22
C PRO A 43 -4.82 15.37 6.90
N SER A 44 -4.52 15.43 8.20
CA SER A 44 -4.03 14.26 8.95
C SER A 44 -5.03 13.09 8.94
N TRP A 45 -6.33 13.38 8.93
CA TRP A 45 -7.37 12.35 8.85
C TRP A 45 -7.33 11.57 7.53
N VAL A 46 -6.98 12.22 6.42
CA VAL A 46 -6.82 11.57 5.10
C VAL A 46 -5.65 10.60 5.18
N VAL A 47 -4.50 11.05 5.69
CA VAL A 47 -3.30 10.22 5.84
C VAL A 47 -3.57 9.01 6.74
N ARG A 48 -4.28 9.21 7.85
CA ARG A 48 -4.70 8.11 8.75
C ARG A 48 -5.64 7.14 8.06
N LEU A 49 -6.64 7.63 7.33
CA LEU A 49 -7.60 6.80 6.62
C LEU A 49 -6.91 5.92 5.56
N LEU A 50 -6.00 6.51 4.78
CA LEU A 50 -5.20 5.78 3.80
C LEU A 50 -4.28 4.73 4.46
N GLY A 51 -3.60 5.10 5.55
CA GLY A 51 -2.80 4.16 6.33
C GLY A 51 -3.66 3.01 6.88
N ALA A 52 -4.83 3.31 7.45
CA ALA A 52 -5.75 2.32 8.01
C ALA A 52 -6.27 1.35 6.95
N ARG A 53 -6.62 1.84 5.75
CA ARG A 53 -6.99 0.99 4.60
C ARG A 53 -5.91 -0.05 4.32
N VAL A 54 -4.65 0.37 4.23
CA VAL A 54 -3.54 -0.56 3.94
C VAL A 54 -3.32 -1.53 5.10
N VAL A 55 -3.37 -1.06 6.36
CA VAL A 55 -3.29 -1.95 7.54
C VAL A 55 -4.36 -3.03 7.50
N LEU A 56 -5.62 -2.67 7.22
CA LEU A 56 -6.73 -3.61 7.12
C LEU A 56 -6.53 -4.59 5.96
N GLN A 57 -6.11 -4.10 4.79
CA GLN A 57 -5.79 -4.94 3.63
C GLN A 57 -4.71 -5.98 3.98
N GLN A 58 -3.62 -5.55 4.62
CA GLN A 58 -2.53 -6.45 4.98
C GLN A 58 -2.90 -7.42 6.11
N LEU A 59 -3.78 -7.03 7.04
CA LEU A 59 -4.32 -7.94 8.04
C LEU A 59 -5.13 -9.08 7.39
N VAL A 60 -5.98 -8.75 6.41
CA VAL A 60 -6.75 -9.74 5.63
C VAL A 60 -5.80 -10.67 4.85
N VAL A 61 -4.78 -10.11 4.18
CA VAL A 61 -3.80 -10.91 3.42
C VAL A 61 -2.95 -11.79 4.35
N PHE A 62 -2.58 -11.29 5.53
CA PHE A 62 -1.78 -12.05 6.50
C PHE A 62 -2.56 -13.26 7.06
N THR A 63 -3.81 -13.03 7.45
CA THR A 63 -4.70 -14.05 8.02
C THR A 63 -5.11 -15.09 6.97
N ALA A 64 -5.46 -14.65 5.76
CA ALA A 64 -5.89 -15.50 4.66
C ALA A 64 -5.11 -15.20 3.36
N PRO A 65 -3.85 -15.69 3.21
CA PRO A 65 -3.01 -15.44 2.04
C PRO A 65 -3.48 -16.30 0.87
N THR A 66 -4.63 -15.94 0.29
CA THR A 66 -5.17 -16.55 -0.92
C THR A 66 -4.81 -15.69 -2.13
N ARG A 67 -4.65 -16.32 -3.30
CA ARG A 67 -4.34 -15.60 -4.54
C ARG A 67 -5.38 -14.53 -4.85
N ARG A 68 -6.68 -14.82 -4.65
CA ARG A 68 -7.77 -13.89 -4.93
C ARG A 68 -7.68 -12.62 -4.08
N LEU A 69 -7.44 -12.76 -2.77
CA LEU A 69 -7.34 -11.62 -1.86
C LEU A 69 -6.11 -10.76 -2.17
N VAL A 70 -4.96 -11.39 -2.48
CA VAL A 70 -3.75 -10.65 -2.89
C VAL A 70 -4.00 -9.88 -4.19
N LEU A 71 -4.59 -10.51 -5.21
CA LEU A 71 -4.89 -9.84 -6.48
C LEU A 71 -5.92 -8.73 -6.35
N LEU A 72 -6.91 -8.89 -5.46
CA LEU A 72 -7.84 -7.79 -5.16
C LEU A 72 -7.09 -6.59 -4.56
N GLY A 73 -6.18 -6.84 -3.61
CA GLY A 73 -5.28 -5.81 -3.07
C GLY A 73 -4.42 -5.14 -4.15
N VAL A 74 -3.89 -5.91 -5.11
CA VAL A 74 -3.14 -5.37 -6.26
C VAL A 74 -3.99 -4.42 -7.11
N VAL A 75 -5.23 -4.79 -7.43
CA VAL A 75 -6.13 -3.92 -8.20
C VAL A 75 -6.43 -2.64 -7.44
N VAL A 76 -6.73 -2.77 -6.15
CA VAL A 76 -7.03 -1.68 -5.22
C VAL A 76 -5.82 -0.73 -5.10
N ASP A 77 -4.60 -1.24 -5.01
CA ASP A 77 -3.36 -0.45 -5.00
C ASP A 77 -3.06 0.20 -6.36
N GLY A 78 -3.35 -0.50 -7.48
CA GLY A 78 -3.22 0.05 -8.83
C GLY A 78 -4.16 1.22 -9.09
N LEU A 79 -5.44 1.10 -8.68
CA LEU A 79 -6.42 2.19 -8.76
C LEU A 79 -6.00 3.39 -7.92
N HIS A 80 -5.48 3.14 -6.71
CA HIS A 80 -4.96 4.20 -5.85
C HIS A 80 -3.76 4.90 -6.48
N ALA A 81 -2.80 4.13 -7.02
CA ALA A 81 -1.66 4.69 -7.73
C ALA A 81 -2.09 5.58 -8.90
N ALA A 82 -3.04 5.12 -9.72
CA ALA A 82 -3.58 5.91 -10.84
C ALA A 82 -4.23 7.22 -10.37
N SER A 83 -5.01 7.16 -9.29
CA SER A 83 -5.63 8.37 -8.69
C SER A 83 -4.56 9.36 -8.19
N MET A 84 -3.46 8.86 -7.62
CA MET A 84 -2.37 9.71 -7.15
C MET A 84 -1.53 10.29 -8.28
N VAL A 85 -1.37 9.58 -9.39
CA VAL A 85 -0.78 10.14 -10.61
C VAL A 85 -1.65 11.28 -11.13
N ALA A 86 -2.97 11.08 -11.20
CA ALA A 86 -3.88 12.16 -11.58
C ALA A 86 -3.77 13.35 -10.62
N ALA A 87 -3.76 13.11 -9.30
CA ALA A 87 -3.57 14.15 -8.29
C ALA A 87 -2.23 14.90 -8.45
N ALA A 88 -1.16 14.19 -8.76
CA ALA A 88 0.17 14.78 -8.98
C ALA A 88 0.23 15.70 -10.22
N LEU A 89 -0.57 15.39 -11.24
CA LEU A 89 -0.68 16.18 -12.48
C LEU A 89 -1.58 17.42 -12.29
N HIS A 90 -2.70 17.28 -11.56
CA HIS A 90 -3.69 18.36 -11.42
C HIS A 90 -3.40 19.32 -10.24
N TRP A 91 -2.72 18.85 -9.19
CA TRP A 91 -2.43 19.66 -8.00
C TRP A 91 -0.91 19.79 -7.76
N PRO A 92 -0.23 20.72 -8.46
CA PRO A 92 1.23 20.86 -8.36
C PRO A 92 1.72 21.12 -6.94
N ARG A 93 0.91 21.79 -6.09
CA ARG A 93 1.22 22.03 -4.67
C ARG A 93 1.30 20.75 -3.83
N GLN A 94 0.63 19.68 -4.26
CA GLN A 94 0.60 18.37 -3.58
C GLN A 94 1.38 17.29 -4.35
N ARG A 95 2.05 17.66 -5.45
CA ARG A 95 2.71 16.72 -6.37
C ARG A 95 3.68 15.79 -5.67
N ARG A 96 4.49 16.28 -4.73
CA ARG A 96 5.46 15.44 -4.01
C ARG A 96 4.78 14.34 -3.19
N VAL A 97 3.77 14.69 -2.41
CA VAL A 97 3.01 13.73 -1.58
C VAL A 97 2.28 12.72 -2.48
N ALA A 98 1.65 13.21 -3.55
CA ALA A 98 0.97 12.38 -4.52
C ALA A 98 1.93 11.41 -5.23
N THR A 99 3.10 11.87 -5.68
CA THR A 99 4.12 11.02 -6.30
C THR A 99 4.65 9.95 -5.34
N VAL A 100 5.00 10.31 -4.10
CA VAL A 100 5.48 9.34 -3.10
C VAL A 100 4.41 8.27 -2.85
N SER A 101 3.15 8.68 -2.71
CA SER A 101 2.04 7.73 -2.54
C SER A 101 1.86 6.84 -3.78
N ALA A 102 1.87 7.40 -4.98
CA ALA A 102 1.77 6.64 -6.23
C ALA A 102 2.88 5.60 -6.37
N VAL A 103 4.13 5.97 -6.07
CA VAL A 103 5.28 5.06 -6.10
C VAL A 103 5.10 3.94 -5.09
N SER A 104 4.75 4.27 -3.84
CA SER A 104 4.56 3.26 -2.78
C SER A 104 3.45 2.26 -3.11
N ALA A 105 2.33 2.74 -3.66
CA ALA A 105 1.20 1.92 -4.06
C ALA A 105 1.54 1.02 -5.26
N THR A 106 2.29 1.56 -6.23
CA THR A 106 2.78 0.79 -7.38
C THR A 106 3.73 -0.31 -6.93
N ALA A 107 4.68 0.00 -6.03
CA ALA A 107 5.59 -0.98 -5.46
C ALA A 107 4.83 -2.08 -4.70
N SER A 108 3.84 -1.73 -3.89
CA SER A 108 2.94 -2.68 -3.21
C SER A 108 2.24 -3.61 -4.20
N ALA A 109 1.64 -3.05 -5.26
CA ALA A 109 0.95 -3.83 -6.28
C ALA A 109 1.89 -4.81 -7.02
N VAL A 110 3.09 -4.36 -7.39
CA VAL A 110 4.11 -5.21 -8.05
C VAL A 110 4.57 -6.33 -7.13
N LEU A 111 4.85 -6.03 -5.85
CA LEU A 111 5.25 -7.03 -4.87
C LEU A 111 4.11 -8.02 -4.56
N GLY A 112 2.86 -7.54 -4.54
CA GLY A 112 1.67 -8.38 -4.42
C GLY A 112 1.55 -9.37 -5.58
N LEU A 113 1.75 -8.91 -6.83
CA LEU A 113 1.79 -9.80 -8.00
C LEU A 113 2.91 -10.83 -7.92
N ALA A 114 4.11 -10.42 -7.51
CA ALA A 114 5.28 -11.28 -7.42
C ALA A 114 5.15 -12.36 -6.33
N THR A 115 4.52 -12.00 -5.21
CA THR A 115 4.38 -12.90 -4.04
C THR A 115 3.08 -13.70 -4.04
N ALA A 116 2.10 -13.35 -4.88
CA ALA A 116 0.80 -14.00 -4.93
C ALA A 116 0.91 -15.54 -4.90
N PRO A 117 0.19 -16.21 -3.99
CA PRO A 117 0.15 -17.67 -3.93
C PRO A 117 -0.29 -18.29 -5.27
N ALA A 118 0.20 -19.49 -5.57
CA ALA A 118 -0.27 -20.22 -6.75
C ALA A 118 -1.78 -20.50 -6.64
N ALA A 119 -2.48 -20.51 -7.78
CA ALA A 119 -3.87 -20.96 -7.82
C ALA A 119 -3.92 -22.42 -7.37
N SER A 120 -4.75 -22.72 -6.36
CA SER A 120 -5.12 -24.10 -6.07
C SER A 120 -5.89 -24.62 -7.27
N ARG A 121 -5.34 -25.62 -7.98
CA ARG A 121 -6.11 -26.39 -8.95
C ARG A 121 -7.18 -27.14 -8.15
N THR A 122 -8.42 -26.68 -8.26
CA THR A 122 -9.61 -27.48 -7.95
C THR A 122 -9.84 -28.47 -9.08
#